data_AF-A0A932Z5A9-F1
#
_entry.id   AF-A0A932Z5A9-F1
#
_cell.length_a   1.000
_cell.length_b   1.000
_cell.length_c   1.000
_cell.angle_alpha   90.00
_cell.angle_beta   90.00
_cell.angle_gamma   90.00
#
_symmetry.space_group_name_H-M   'P 1'
#
loop_
_entity.id
_entity.type
_entity.pdbx_description
1 polymer ?
#
loop_
_entity_poly.entity_id
_entity_poly.type
_entity_poly.pdbx_seq_one_letter_code
_entity_poly.pdbx_strand_id
1 'polypeptide(L)'
;MTSLQFLVDSMCANFTVESIYALVKTLLAERPCTIGDIAQEIAAKDRSLDIKSAQAIAEAAVEAMSQRGALEVQGPYIYPGSAGRGQGRP
;
A
#
# COMPACT_ATOMS: atom_id res chain seq x y z
N MET A 1 1.51 1.26 -33.36
CA MET A 1 2.62 1.65 -32.47
C MET A 1 2.02 1.90 -31.11
N THR A 2 2.55 1.22 -30.10
CA THR A 2 2.08 1.13 -28.70
C THR A 2 1.34 2.38 -28.24
N SER A 3 0.02 2.25 -28.11
CA SER A 3 -0.82 3.36 -27.65
C SER A 3 -0.39 3.74 -26.25
N LEU A 4 -0.55 5.03 -25.92
CA LEU A 4 -0.37 5.54 -24.56
C LEU A 4 -1.19 4.72 -23.54
N GLN A 5 -2.30 4.12 -23.99
CA GLN A 5 -3.08 3.13 -23.27
C GLN A 5 -2.28 1.89 -22.87
N PHE A 6 -1.44 1.30 -23.73
CA PHE A 6 -0.62 0.14 -23.38
C PHE A 6 0.50 0.49 -22.39
N LEU A 7 0.99 1.74 -22.41
CA LEU A 7 1.95 2.24 -21.43
C LEU A 7 1.26 2.46 -20.07
N VAL A 8 0.07 3.03 -20.07
CA VAL A 8 -0.78 3.21 -18.87
C VAL A 8 -1.23 1.86 -18.32
N ASP A 9 -1.68 0.94 -19.17
CA ASP A 9 -2.05 -0.43 -18.80
C ASP A 9 -0.82 -1.21 -18.33
N SER A 10 0.37 -1.02 -18.90
CA SER A 10 1.59 -1.68 -18.40
C SER A 10 2.07 -1.09 -17.06
N MET A 11 1.91 0.22 -16.86
CA MET A 11 2.11 0.88 -15.56
C MET A 11 1.08 0.42 -14.52
N CYS A 12 -0.17 0.18 -14.94
CA CYS A 12 -1.24 -0.36 -14.09
C CYS A 12 -1.17 -1.88 -13.89
N ALA A 13 -0.55 -2.64 -14.81
CA ALA A 13 -0.52 -4.10 -14.82
C ALA A 13 0.56 -4.68 -13.90
N ASN A 14 1.66 -3.98 -13.66
CA ASN A 14 2.70 -4.48 -12.74
C ASN A 14 2.37 -4.27 -11.27
N PHE A 15 1.51 -3.31 -10.94
CA PHE A 15 1.21 -2.94 -9.55
C PHE A 15 -0.28 -2.61 -9.40
N THR A 16 -1.12 -3.65 -9.35
CA THR A 16 -2.56 -3.48 -9.13
C THR A 16 -2.84 -2.89 -7.76
N VAL A 17 -3.94 -2.16 -7.62
CA VAL A 17 -4.43 -1.63 -6.32
C VAL A 17 -4.51 -2.74 -5.26
N GLU A 18 -4.90 -3.94 -5.66
CA GLU A 18 -4.95 -5.11 -4.79
C GLU A 18 -3.56 -5.57 -4.32
N SER A 19 -2.56 -5.52 -5.20
CA SER A 19 -1.17 -5.85 -4.86
C SER A 19 -0.58 -4.86 -3.85
N ILE A 20 -0.91 -3.57 -3.99
CA ILE A 20 -0.52 -2.53 -3.02
C ILE A 20 -1.17 -2.81 -1.66
N TYR A 21 -2.47 -3.11 -1.64
CA TYR A 21 -3.16 -3.40 -0.38
C TYR A 21 -2.63 -4.67 0.30
N ALA A 22 -2.31 -5.70 -0.48
CA ALA A 22 -1.70 -6.92 0.04
C ALA A 22 -0.31 -6.64 0.64
N LEU A 23 0.49 -5.80 -0.02
CA LEU A 23 1.79 -5.36 0.48
C LEU A 23 1.66 -4.61 1.80
N VAL A 24 0.77 -3.61 1.87
CA VAL A 24 0.52 -2.83 3.10
C VAL A 24 0.07 -3.73 4.24
N LYS A 25 -0.83 -4.69 3.98
CA LYS A 25 -1.25 -5.68 4.99
C LYS A 25 -0.10 -6.57 5.46
N THR A 26 0.76 -7.01 4.55
CA THR A 26 1.90 -7.86 4.88
C THR A 26 2.88 -7.12 5.78
N LEU A 27 3.20 -5.87 5.45
CA LEU A 27 4.08 -5.03 6.28
C LEU A 27 3.49 -4.80 7.68
N LEU A 28 2.20 -4.52 7.76
CA LEU A 28 1.50 -4.29 9.02
C LEU A 28 1.26 -5.54 9.86
N ALA A 29 1.36 -6.73 9.28
CA ALA A 29 1.27 -7.99 10.01
C ALA A 29 2.52 -8.26 10.87
N GLU A 30 3.68 -7.76 10.43
CA GLU A 30 4.94 -7.93 11.15
C GLU A 30 5.16 -6.83 12.20
N ARG A 31 4.86 -5.58 11.85
CA ARG A 31 5.08 -4.42 12.73
C ARG A 31 4.27 -3.19 12.31
N PRO A 32 4.00 -2.25 13.23
CA PRO A 32 3.56 -0.91 12.84
C PRO A 32 4.57 -0.30 11.87
N CYS A 33 4.08 0.28 10.78
CA CYS A 33 4.92 0.85 9.72
C CYS A 33 4.54 2.31 9.46
N THR A 34 5.45 3.06 8.87
CA THR A 34 5.18 4.43 8.41
C THR A 34 4.86 4.43 6.91
N ILE A 35 4.33 5.55 6.43
CA ILE A 35 4.16 5.78 4.98
C ILE A 35 5.50 5.67 4.25
N GLY A 36 6.60 6.11 4.87
CA GLY A 36 7.95 6.00 4.32
C GLY A 36 8.40 4.56 4.12
N ASP A 37 8.10 3.68 5.09
CA ASP A 37 8.42 2.25 4.98
C ASP A 37 7.66 1.59 3.82
N ILE A 38 6.37 1.92 3.68
CA ILE A 38 5.53 1.43 2.58
C ILE A 38 6.05 1.95 1.24
N ALA A 39 6.39 3.23 1.15
CA ALA A 39 6.92 3.84 -0.07
C ALA A 39 8.24 3.20 -0.51
N GLN A 40 9.14 2.90 0.44
CA GLN A 40 10.39 2.20 0.16
C GLN A 40 10.14 0.81 -0.42
N GLU A 41 9.19 0.05 0.14
CA GLU A 41 8.85 -1.28 -0.34
C GLU A 41 8.17 -1.26 -1.72
N ILE A 42 7.37 -0.24 -2.01
CA ILE A 42 6.80 -0.01 -3.35
C ILE A 42 7.91 0.28 -4.36
N ALA A 43 8.81 1.21 -4.05
CA ALA A 43 9.95 1.55 -4.92
C ALA A 43 10.93 0.37 -5.08
N ALA A 44 11.08 -0.48 -4.06
CA ALA A 44 11.91 -1.67 -4.14
C ALA A 44 11.32 -2.73 -5.08
N LYS A 45 10.00 -2.89 -5.09
CA LYS A 45 9.28 -3.80 -6.00
C LYS A 45 9.19 -3.27 -7.42
N ASP A 46 9.03 -1.96 -7.58
CA ASP A 46 8.97 -1.32 -8.88
C ASP A 46 10.05 -0.25 -9.00
N ARG A 47 11.18 -0.65 -9.58
CA ARG A 47 12.34 0.22 -9.81
C ARG A 47 12.09 1.31 -10.85
N SER A 48 10.95 1.30 -11.53
CA SER A 48 10.56 2.38 -12.46
C SER A 48 9.87 3.55 -11.73
N LEU A 49 9.46 3.34 -10.48
CA LEU A 49 8.84 4.36 -9.64
C LEU A 49 9.88 5.14 -8.84
N ASP A 50 9.92 6.46 -9.01
CA ASP A 50 10.66 7.35 -8.12
C ASP A 50 10.05 7.35 -6.71
N ILE A 51 10.88 7.61 -5.70
CA ILE A 51 10.46 7.58 -4.29
C ILE A 51 9.29 8.52 -3.99
N LYS A 52 9.18 9.66 -4.69
CA LYS A 52 8.07 10.60 -4.55
C LYS A 52 6.75 10.01 -5.07
N SER A 53 6.81 9.30 -6.19
CA SER A 53 5.66 8.62 -6.77
C SER A 53 5.23 7.45 -5.89
N ALA A 54 6.20 6.67 -5.40
CA ALA A 54 5.94 5.59 -4.45
C ALA A 54 5.32 6.10 -3.14
N GLN A 55 5.75 7.26 -2.66
CA GLN A 55 5.15 7.91 -1.48
C GLN A 55 3.71 8.35 -1.73
N ALA A 56 3.41 8.97 -2.87
CA ALA A 56 2.04 9.34 -3.22
C ALA A 56 1.11 8.11 -3.33
N ILE A 57 1.62 6.99 -3.86
CA ILE A 57 0.89 5.72 -3.90
C ILE A 57 0.67 5.16 -2.50
N ALA A 58 1.70 5.20 -1.63
CA ALA A 58 1.59 4.76 -0.24
C ALA A 58 0.54 5.58 0.54
N GLU A 59 0.55 6.90 0.40
CA GLU A 59 -0.43 7.82 0.99
C GLU A 59 -1.85 7.49 0.52
N ALA A 60 -2.06 7.38 -0.79
CA ALA A 60 -3.35 7.03 -1.37
C ALA A 60 -3.85 5.66 -0.92
N ALA A 61 -2.96 4.67 -0.81
CA ALA A 61 -3.31 3.33 -0.37
C ALA A 61 -3.73 3.29 1.10
N VAL A 62 -2.97 3.97 1.97
CA VAL A 62 -3.26 4.07 3.40
C VAL A 62 -4.55 4.83 3.64
N GLU A 63 -4.78 5.93 2.93
CA GLU A 63 -6.04 6.69 3.00
C GLU A 63 -7.24 5.83 2.59
N ALA A 64 -7.16 5.17 1.43
CA ALA A 64 -8.25 4.32 0.94
C ALA A 64 -8.55 3.14 1.88
N MET A 65 -7.52 2.53 2.47
CA MET A 65 -7.70 1.43 3.41
C MET A 65 -8.16 1.90 4.79
N SER A 66 -7.77 3.09 5.22
CA SER A 66 -8.25 3.74 6.45
C SER A 66 -9.74 4.10 6.34
N GLN A 67 -10.17 4.69 5.22
CA GLN A 67 -11.59 4.96 4.93
C GLN A 67 -12.46 3.69 4.93
N ARG A 68 -11.87 2.53 4.60
CA ARG A 68 -12.52 1.21 4.63
C ARG A 68 -12.47 0.54 6.01
N GLY A 69 -11.86 1.17 7.01
CA GLY A 69 -11.68 0.60 8.36
C GLY A 69 -10.68 -0.56 8.44
N ALA A 70 -9.89 -0.78 7.39
CA ALA A 70 -8.91 -1.86 7.33
C ALA A 70 -7.62 -1.54 8.09
N LEU A 71 -7.35 -0.25 8.32
CA LEU A 71 -6.15 0.29 8.98
C LEU A 71 -6.56 1.40 9.95
N GLU A 72 -5.70 1.67 10.93
CA GLU A 72 -5.78 2.88 11.75
C GLU A 72 -4.47 3.67 11.63
N VAL A 73 -4.57 4.98 11.43
CA VAL A 73 -3.41 5.88 11.38
C VAL A 73 -3.34 6.64 12.69
N GLN A 74 -2.25 6.49 13.44
CA GLN A 74 -1.99 7.22 14.68
C GLN A 74 -0.66 7.97 14.57
N GLY A 75 -0.77 9.27 14.26
CA GLY A 75 0.40 10.12 14.01
C GLY A 75 1.20 9.60 12.79
N PRO A 76 2.52 9.36 12.91
CA PRO A 76 3.32 8.89 11.79
C PRO A 76 3.22 7.38 11.55
N TYR A 77 2.56 6.64 12.44
CA TYR A 77 2.49 5.18 12.40
C TYR A 77 1.12 4.68 11.93
N ILE A 78 1.16 3.62 11.15
CA ILE A 78 0.00 2.91 10.63
C ILE A 78 -0.09 1.57 11.36
N TYR A 79 -1.30 1.24 11.77
CA TYR A 79 -1.65 0.04 12.51
C TYR A 79 -2.68 -0.76 11.72
N PRO A 80 -2.69 -2.10 11.86
CA PRO A 80 -3.79 -2.90 11.35
C PRO A 80 -5.10 -2.48 12.03
N GLY A 81 -6.15 -2.30 11.24
CA GLY A 81 -7.46 -1.86 11.73
C GLY A 81 -8.06 -2.88 12.69
N SER A 82 -8.79 -2.36 13.68
CA SER A 82 -9.40 -3.14 14.75
C SER A 82 -10.36 -4.25 14.26
N ALA A 83 -10.79 -4.23 13.00
CA ALA A 83 -11.60 -5.27 12.35
C ALA A 83 -10.88 -6.64 12.19
N GLY A 84 -9.56 -6.70 12.36
CA GLY A 84 -8.78 -7.95 12.30
C GLY A 84 -8.60 -8.67 13.63
N ARG A 85 -8.92 -8.06 14.79
CA ARG A 85 -8.77 -8.68 16.12
C ARG A 85 -10.04 -9.37 16.62
N GLY A 86 -10.81 -9.96 15.70
CA GLY A 86 -12.11 -10.60 15.97
C GLY A 86 -12.22 -12.08 15.60
N GLN A 87 -11.17 -12.72 15.09
CA GLN A 87 -11.15 -14.17 14.84
C GLN A 87 -9.85 -14.78 15.36
N GLY A 88 -9.88 -15.35 16.57
CA GLY A 88 -8.72 -16.03 17.16
C GLY A 88 -8.73 -16.21 18.68
N ARG A 89 -9.89 -16.39 19.30
CA ARG A 89 -10.11 -17.10 20.58
C ARG A 89 -11.50 -17.72 20.44
N PRO A 90 -11.73 -19.02 20.70
CA PRO A 90 -11.16 -19.84 21.78
C PRO A 90 -10.13 -20.89 21.37
#